data_AF-A0A026WT60-F1
#
_entry.id   AF-A0A026WT60-F1
#
_cell.length_a   1.000
_cell.length_b   1.000
_cell.length_c   1.000
_cell.angle_alpha   90.00
_cell.angle_beta   90.00
_cell.angle_gamma   90.00
#
_symmetry.space_group_name_H-M   'P 1'
#
loop_
_entity.id
_entity.type
_entity.pdbx_description
1 polymer ?
#
loop_
_entity_poly.entity_id
_entity_poly.type
_entity_poly.pdbx_seq_one_letter_code
_entity_poly.pdbx_strand_id
1 'polypeptide(L)'
;VDVKAWDNWSNWSTCSVTCGQGQQVRWRHCSSKECVKGLKMAQLKRCRLKNSRRNDREPKIWDQWGNWSACSVTCGIGKIMRWRHCIGGSCSLGEKKAQLKTCTSAAC
;
A
#
# COMPACT_ATOMS: atom_id res chain seq x y z
N VAL A 1 5.34 28.64 29.15
CA VAL A 1 4.42 27.99 28.19
C VAL A 1 5.06 26.67 27.80
N ASP A 2 4.65 25.58 28.44
CA ASP A 2 5.26 24.27 28.27
C ASP A 2 5.08 23.76 26.83
N VAL A 3 6.20 23.59 26.14
CA VAL A 3 6.29 23.18 24.73
C VAL A 3 5.91 21.69 24.54
N LYS A 4 5.69 20.94 25.62
CA LYS A 4 5.50 19.47 25.61
C LYS A 4 4.04 19.01 25.77
N ALA A 5 3.07 19.76 25.25
CA ALA A 5 1.71 19.26 25.15
C ALA A 5 1.57 18.22 24.02
N TRP A 6 2.39 18.27 22.99
CA TRP A 6 2.28 17.40 21.80
C TRP A 6 3.46 16.45 21.69
N ASP A 7 3.19 15.24 21.19
CA ASP A 7 4.23 14.31 20.75
C ASP A 7 4.93 14.79 19.47
N ASN A 8 5.94 14.04 19.06
CA ASN A 8 6.60 14.28 17.79
C ASN A 8 5.66 13.96 16.63
N TRP A 9 5.71 14.80 15.60
CA TRP A 9 5.03 14.53 14.34
C TRP A 9 5.41 13.16 13.78
N SER A 10 4.42 12.44 13.26
CA SER A 10 4.65 11.26 12.43
C SER A 10 5.40 11.63 11.14
N ASN A 11 5.90 10.60 10.46
CA ASN A 11 6.32 10.75 9.08
C ASN A 11 5.16 11.22 8.20
N TRP A 12 5.50 11.94 7.13
CA TRP A 12 4.54 12.31 6.08
C TRP A 12 4.00 11.06 5.39
N SER A 13 2.70 11.04 5.09
CA SER A 13 2.11 10.04 4.22
C SER A 13 2.71 10.11 2.82
N THR A 14 2.44 9.08 2.02
CA THR A 14 2.57 9.18 0.56
C THR A 14 1.70 10.33 0.04
N CYS A 15 2.06 10.86 -1.13
CA CYS A 15 1.26 11.87 -1.80
C CYS A 15 -0.11 11.29 -2.13
N SER A 16 -1.19 12.07 -1.92
CA SER A 16 -2.56 11.66 -2.23
C SER A 16 -2.79 11.32 -3.71
N VAL A 17 -1.84 11.72 -4.56
CA VAL A 17 -1.81 11.43 -5.99
C VAL A 17 -0.50 10.74 -6.33
N THR A 18 -0.50 9.99 -7.42
CA THR A 18 0.71 9.34 -7.99
C THR A 18 1.36 10.18 -9.08
N CYS A 19 0.67 11.21 -9.59
CA CYS A 19 1.19 12.19 -10.54
C CYS A 19 0.53 13.57 -10.30
N GLY A 20 1.22 14.65 -10.67
CA GLY A 20 0.66 16.00 -10.55
C GLY A 20 0.60 16.53 -9.13
N GLN A 21 -0.42 17.33 -8.81
CA GLN A 21 -0.55 18.02 -7.53
C GLN A 21 -1.44 17.23 -6.57
N GLY A 22 -0.93 16.96 -5.36
CA GLY A 22 -1.70 16.34 -4.29
C GLY A 22 -1.28 16.86 -2.92
N GLN A 23 -1.63 16.10 -1.89
CA GLN A 23 -1.36 16.45 -0.49
C GLN A 23 -0.79 15.25 0.26
N GLN A 24 0.10 15.52 1.20
CA GLN A 24 0.58 14.59 2.22
C GLN A 24 0.01 15.03 3.56
N VAL A 25 -0.32 14.06 4.40
CA VAL A 25 -0.77 14.31 5.77
C VAL A 25 0.23 13.70 6.75
N ARG A 26 0.47 14.38 7.86
CA ARG A 26 1.12 13.80 9.04
C ARG A 26 0.32 14.13 10.27
N TRP A 27 0.47 13.31 11.30
CA TRP A 27 -0.33 13.39 12.52
C TRP A 27 0.57 13.53 13.74
N ARG A 28 0.04 14.18 14.77
CA ARG A 28 0.63 14.19 16.11
C ARG A 28 -0.48 14.07 17.15
N HIS A 29 -0.19 13.45 18.27
CA HIS A 29 -1.09 13.27 19.38
C HIS A 29 -0.68 14.18 20.53
N CYS A 30 -1.67 14.54 21.33
CA CYS A 30 -1.34 15.23 22.56
C CYS A 30 -0.76 14.25 23.58
N SER A 31 0.40 14.60 24.15
CA SER A 31 1.16 13.79 25.12
C SER A 31 0.97 14.25 26.57
N SER A 32 0.30 15.39 26.80
CA SER A 32 0.00 15.88 28.15
C SER A 32 -1.13 15.09 28.83
N LYS A 33 -1.06 15.00 30.16
CA LYS A 33 -2.10 14.41 31.02
C LYS A 33 -3.44 15.16 30.96
N GLU A 34 -3.41 16.43 30.56
CA GLU A 34 -4.60 17.29 30.44
C GLU A 34 -5.34 17.13 29.10
N CYS A 35 -4.84 16.29 28.20
CA CYS A 35 -5.46 16.16 26.90
C CYS A 35 -6.65 15.21 26.85
N VAL A 36 -7.67 15.63 26.13
CA VAL A 36 -8.84 14.81 25.81
C VAL A 36 -8.36 13.55 25.09
N LYS A 37 -8.74 12.40 25.62
CA LYS A 37 -8.35 11.09 25.10
C LYS A 37 -8.74 11.00 23.61
N GLY A 38 -7.75 10.86 22.73
CA GLY A 38 -7.95 10.79 21.28
C GLY A 38 -7.75 12.11 20.52
N LEU A 39 -7.34 13.20 21.17
CA LEU A 39 -7.02 14.45 20.50
C LEU A 39 -5.79 14.27 19.58
N LYS A 40 -6.03 14.39 18.28
CA LYS A 40 -5.01 14.31 17.22
C LYS A 40 -5.04 15.56 16.35
N MET A 41 -3.87 16.03 15.95
CA MET A 41 -3.72 17.12 14.98
C MET A 41 -3.19 16.58 13.67
N ALA A 42 -3.81 17.02 12.57
CA ALA A 42 -3.33 16.78 11.22
C ALA A 42 -2.56 17.99 10.72
N GLN A 43 -1.47 17.76 10.01
CA GLN A 43 -0.87 18.78 9.15
C GLN A 43 -0.91 18.31 7.71
N LEU A 44 -1.34 19.19 6.81
CA LEU A 44 -1.32 18.95 5.37
C LEU A 44 -0.15 19.70 4.72
N LYS A 45 0.51 19.04 3.77
CA LYS A 45 1.55 19.62 2.92
C LYS A 45 1.25 19.29 1.46
N ARG A 46 1.37 20.28 0.59
CA ARG A 46 1.23 20.05 -0.86
C ARG A 46 2.42 19.25 -1.37
N CYS A 47 2.16 18.22 -2.16
CA CYS A 47 3.16 17.46 -2.90
C CYS A 47 2.93 17.64 -4.40
N ARG A 48 4.02 17.74 -5.16
CA ARG A 48 3.97 17.79 -6.62
C ARG A 48 4.84 16.66 -7.16
N LEU A 49 4.20 15.64 -7.70
CA LEU A 49 4.85 14.56 -8.41
C LEU A 49 4.94 14.94 -9.89
N LYS A 50 5.93 14.37 -10.59
CA LYS A 50 6.11 14.62 -12.03
C LYS A 50 4.80 14.34 -12.75
N ASN A 51 4.36 15.28 -13.59
CA ASN A 51 3.18 15.11 -14.43
C ASN A 51 3.48 13.96 -15.41
N SER A 52 2.86 12.81 -15.20
CA SER A 52 2.67 11.83 -16.28
C SER A 52 1.74 12.49 -17.30
N ARG A 53 2.08 12.43 -18.58
CA ARG A 53 1.36 13.11 -19.66
C ARG A 53 -0.12 12.68 -19.66
N ARG A 54 -1.01 13.58 -20.10
CA ARG A 54 -2.49 13.51 -20.05
C ARG A 54 -3.16 12.33 -20.78
N ASN A 55 -2.44 11.26 -21.11
CA ASN A 55 -2.97 10.15 -21.92
C ASN A 55 -2.54 8.75 -21.46
N ASP A 56 -2.08 8.60 -20.23
CA ASP A 56 -1.90 7.26 -19.66
C ASP A 56 -3.05 6.98 -18.70
N ARG A 57 -3.89 6.01 -19.09
CA ARG A 57 -4.80 5.28 -18.20
C ARG A 57 -4.09 5.09 -16.86
N GLU A 58 -4.70 5.59 -15.78
CA GLU A 58 -4.14 5.53 -14.43
C GLU A 58 -3.60 4.11 -14.16
N PRO A 59 -2.33 3.96 -13.75
CA PRO A 59 -1.70 2.65 -13.66
C PRO A 59 -2.49 1.74 -12.71
N LYS A 60 -2.64 0.47 -13.08
CA LYS A 60 -3.36 -0.51 -12.27
C LYS A 60 -2.68 -0.67 -10.92
N ILE A 61 -3.41 -0.37 -9.86
CA ILE A 61 -3.02 -0.55 -8.47
C ILE A 61 -3.41 -1.97 -8.06
N TRP A 62 -2.44 -2.76 -7.66
CA TRP A 62 -2.63 -4.13 -7.21
C TRP A 62 -2.50 -4.23 -5.69
N ASP A 63 -3.27 -5.10 -5.06
CA ASP A 63 -3.06 -5.45 -3.65
C ASP A 63 -1.79 -6.31 -3.46
N GLN A 64 -1.57 -6.70 -2.21
CA GLN A 64 -0.50 -7.63 -1.88
C GLN A 64 -0.79 -9.02 -2.48
N TRP A 65 0.27 -9.68 -2.95
CA TRP A 65 0.14 -11.07 -3.36
C TRP A 65 -0.37 -11.95 -2.22
N GLY A 66 -1.37 -12.77 -2.50
CA GLY A 66 -1.79 -13.85 -1.62
C GLY A 66 -0.70 -14.91 -1.44
N ASN A 67 -0.95 -15.84 -0.53
CA ASN A 67 -0.05 -16.96 -0.27
C ASN A 67 0.08 -17.87 -1.50
N TRP A 68 1.25 -18.51 -1.64
CA TRP A 68 1.44 -19.57 -2.61
C TRP A 68 0.56 -20.78 -2.27
N SER A 69 0.00 -21.41 -3.29
CA SER A 69 -0.67 -22.70 -3.16
C SER A 69 0.31 -23.79 -2.74
N ALA A 70 -0.23 -24.94 -2.30
CA ALA A 70 0.54 -26.17 -2.25
C ALA A 70 1.09 -26.52 -3.65
N CYS A 71 2.19 -27.29 -3.66
CA CYS A 71 2.74 -27.82 -4.90
C CYS A 71 1.69 -28.72 -5.57
N SER A 72 1.53 -28.60 -6.89
CA SER A 72 0.56 -29.40 -7.65
C SER A 72 0.85 -30.91 -7.64
N VAL A 73 2.00 -31.33 -7.12
CA VAL A 73 2.44 -32.72 -7.01
C VAL A 73 3.00 -32.96 -5.62
N THR A 74 2.94 -34.22 -5.18
CA THR A 74 3.54 -34.67 -3.92
C THR A 74 4.97 -35.18 -4.10
N CYS A 75 5.37 -35.60 -5.30
CA CYS A 75 6.74 -35.97 -5.67
C CYS A 75 7.11 -35.36 -7.04
N GLY A 76 8.40 -35.20 -7.32
CA GLY A 76 8.92 -34.69 -8.58
C GLY A 76 8.68 -33.19 -8.77
N ILE A 77 8.52 -32.76 -10.03
CA ILE A 77 8.41 -31.35 -10.42
C ILE A 77 6.95 -30.97 -10.60
N GLY A 78 6.50 -29.94 -9.89
CA GLY A 78 5.14 -29.40 -9.97
C GLY A 78 5.10 -27.89 -10.12
N LYS A 79 3.92 -27.32 -9.89
CA LYS A 79 3.67 -25.87 -9.97
C LYS A 79 2.98 -25.39 -8.71
N ILE A 80 3.35 -24.19 -8.26
CA ILE A 80 2.65 -23.40 -7.25
C ILE A 80 2.09 -22.14 -7.91
N MET A 81 0.95 -21.68 -7.40
CA MET A 81 0.23 -20.52 -7.91
C MET A 81 -0.11 -19.56 -6.77
N ARG A 82 -0.09 -18.27 -7.04
CA ARG A 82 -0.68 -17.24 -6.16
C ARG A 82 -1.41 -16.18 -6.97
N TRP A 83 -2.31 -15.46 -6.32
CA TRP A 83 -3.14 -14.42 -6.94
C TRP A 83 -3.03 -13.09 -6.20
N ARG A 84 -3.35 -12.02 -6.92
CA ARG A 84 -3.56 -10.68 -6.37
C ARG A 84 -4.68 -9.97 -7.13
N HIS A 85 -5.36 -9.03 -6.49
CA HIS A 85 -6.49 -8.31 -7.06
C HIS A 85 -6.10 -6.90 -7.46
N CYS A 86 -6.72 -6.41 -8.53
CA CYS A 86 -6.62 -5.01 -8.90
C CYS A 86 -7.59 -4.22 -8.01
N ILE A 87 -7.07 -3.28 -7.22
CA ILE A 87 -7.82 -2.53 -6.20
C ILE A 87 -7.96 -1.04 -6.52
N GLY A 88 -7.38 -0.53 -7.62
CA GLY A 88 -7.52 0.87 -8.01
C GLY A 88 -6.83 1.25 -9.33
N GLY A 89 -7.04 2.48 -9.80
CA GLY A 89 -6.60 2.92 -11.12
C GLY A 89 -7.45 2.31 -12.23
N SER A 90 -6.85 1.92 -13.35
CA SER A 90 -7.57 1.37 -14.53
C SER A 90 -7.95 -0.11 -14.41
N CYS A 91 -8.48 -0.55 -13.25
CA CYS A 91 -8.92 -1.93 -13.03
C CYS A 91 -10.22 -2.25 -13.77
N SER A 92 -10.31 -3.44 -14.37
CA SER A 92 -11.59 -3.98 -14.83
C SER A 92 -12.36 -4.64 -13.67
N LEU A 93 -13.68 -4.75 -13.78
CA LEU A 93 -14.50 -5.42 -12.76
C LEU A 93 -14.00 -6.87 -12.54
N GLY A 94 -13.59 -7.21 -11.32
CA GLY A 94 -13.09 -8.54 -10.96
C GLY A 94 -11.69 -8.88 -11.49
N GLU A 95 -10.91 -7.87 -11.92
CA GLU A 95 -9.57 -8.11 -12.46
C GLU A 95 -8.61 -8.68 -11.40
N LYS A 96 -8.02 -9.84 -11.71
CA LYS A 96 -7.02 -10.53 -10.89
C LYS A 96 -5.81 -10.93 -11.72
N LYS A 97 -4.64 -11.00 -11.09
CA LYS A 97 -3.40 -11.49 -11.72
C LYS A 97 -2.92 -12.74 -11.02
N ALA A 98 -2.61 -13.78 -11.81
CA ALA A 98 -1.98 -14.99 -11.32
C ALA A 98 -0.47 -14.96 -11.56
N GLN A 99 0.28 -15.53 -10.62
CA GLN A 99 1.69 -15.85 -10.79
C GLN A 99 1.88 -17.35 -10.60
N LEU A 100 2.64 -17.95 -11.52
CA LEU A 100 3.04 -19.35 -11.48
C LEU A 100 4.53 -19.45 -11.20
N LYS A 101 4.92 -20.45 -10.41
CA LYS A 101 6.32 -20.80 -10.20
C LYS A 101 6.45 -22.32 -10.12
N THR A 102 7.57 -22.86 -10.57
CA THR A 102 7.89 -24.29 -10.43
C THR A 102 8.23 -24.60 -8.96
N CYS A 103 7.72 -25.73 -8.47
CA CYS A 103 8.13 -26.33 -7.20
C CYS A 103 8.76 -27.69 -7.48
N THR A 104 9.73 -28.07 -6.65
CA THR A 104 10.38 -29.37 -6.71
C THR A 104 10.15 -30.05 -5.38
N SER A 105 9.53 -31.23 -5.41
CA SER A 105 9.34 -32.10 -4.26
C SER A 105 10.38 -33.23 -4.25
N ALA A 106 10.33 -34.12 -3.26
CA ALA A 106 11.13 -35.33 -3.23
C ALA A 106 10.98 -36.11 -4.54
N ALA A 107 12.03 -36.83 -4.96
CA ALA A 107 11.97 -37.65 -6.15
C ALA A 107 10.76 -38.60 -6.10
N CYS A 108 10.06 -38.71 -7.23
CA CYS A 108 9.31 -39.92 -7.53
C CYS A 108 10.34 -40.99 -7.94
#